data_AF-A0A2D4GKH6-F1
#
_entry.id   AF-A0A2D4GKH6-F1
#
_cell.length_a   1.000
_cell.length_b   1.000
_cell.length_c   1.000
_cell.angle_alpha   90.00
_cell.angle_beta   90.00
_cell.angle_gamma   90.00
#
_symmetry.space_group_name_H-M   'P 1'
#
loop_
_entity.id
_entity.type
_entity.pdbx_description
1 polymer ?
#
loop_
_entity_poly.entity_id
_entity_poly.type
_entity_poly.pdbx_seq_one_letter_code
_entity_poly.pdbx_strand_id
1 'polypeptide(L)'
;DCESNPCKNGGTCIDGINSYKCICSDGWEGTFCEANINDCSKSPCHNGGTCRDLVNDFFCECKNGWKGKTCHSRDSQCDEATCNNGGTCYDEGDVFKCMC
;
A
#
# COMPACT_ATOMS: atom_id res chain seq x y z
N ASP A 1 24.05 21.40 -17.48
CA ASP A 1 23.53 20.26 -18.27
C ASP A 1 22.19 19.73 -17.72
N CYS A 2 21.21 20.62 -17.55
CA CYS A 2 19.81 20.27 -17.22
C CYS A 2 18.85 20.62 -18.38
N GLU A 3 19.32 21.28 -19.44
CA GLU A 3 18.52 21.68 -20.62
C GLU A 3 17.89 20.47 -21.33
N SER A 4 18.56 19.31 -21.26
CA SER A 4 18.09 18.05 -21.83
C SER A 4 16.98 17.35 -21.01
N ASN A 5 16.58 17.91 -19.86
CA ASN A 5 15.61 17.32 -18.92
C ASN A 5 15.89 15.83 -18.61
N PRO A 6 17.08 15.51 -18.06
CA PRO A 6 17.48 14.12 -17.84
C PRO A 6 16.65 13.42 -16.74
N CYS A 7 16.21 14.15 -15.73
CA CYS A 7 15.47 13.60 -14.59
C CYS A 7 14.03 13.24 -14.96
N LYS A 8 13.59 12.05 -14.56
CA LYS A 8 12.25 11.50 -14.81
C LYS A 8 11.36 11.63 -13.58
N ASN A 9 10.07 11.35 -13.77
CA ASN A 9 9.08 11.17 -12.70
C ASN A 9 9.04 12.31 -11.66
N GLY A 10 9.11 13.55 -12.13
CA GLY A 10 9.10 14.73 -11.25
C GLY A 10 10.41 14.97 -10.49
N GLY A 11 11.50 14.30 -10.86
CA GLY A 11 12.82 14.59 -10.33
C GLY A 11 13.31 16.00 -10.68
N THR A 12 13.93 16.68 -9.72
CA THR A 12 14.52 18.01 -9.89
C THR A 12 15.96 17.88 -10.36
N CYS A 13 16.29 18.48 -11.50
CA CYS A 13 17.66 18.53 -12.00
C CYS A 13 18.43 19.68 -11.32
N ILE A 14 19.58 19.37 -10.76
CA ILE A 14 20.53 20.35 -10.23
C ILE A 14 21.76 20.34 -11.12
N ASP A 15 22.06 21.50 -11.69
CA ASP A 15 23.25 21.69 -12.50
C ASP A 15 24.50 21.86 -11.64
N GLY A 16 25.59 21.23 -12.06
CA GLY A 16 26.90 21.28 -11.43
C GLY A 16 27.98 21.69 -12.43
N ILE A 17 29.24 21.80 -11.98
CA ILE A 17 30.35 22.08 -12.89
C ILE A 17 30.64 20.80 -13.70
N ASN A 18 30.35 20.84 -15.00
CA ASN A 18 30.48 19.70 -15.94
C ASN A 18 29.74 18.42 -15.52
N SER A 19 28.69 18.53 -14.72
CA SER A 19 27.88 17.40 -14.26
C SER A 19 26.49 17.89 -13.91
N TYR A 20 25.55 16.97 -13.78
CA TYR A 20 24.23 17.23 -13.23
C TYR A 20 23.87 16.13 -12.23
N LYS A 21 22.93 16.43 -11.34
CA LYS A 21 22.38 15.46 -10.39
C LYS A 21 20.86 15.59 -10.36
N CYS A 22 20.18 14.45 -10.39
CA CYS A 22 18.74 14.41 -10.14
C CYS A 22 18.46 14.24 -8.63
N ILE A 23 17.60 15.08 -8.09
CA ILE A 23 16.92 14.84 -6.82
C ILE A 23 15.58 14.21 -7.14
N CYS A 24 15.38 12.97 -6.72
CA CYS A 24 14.15 12.24 -7.00
C CYS A 24 13.02 12.69 -6.08
N SER A 25 11.81 12.73 -6.66
CA SER A 25 10.58 12.84 -5.88
C SER A 25 10.35 11.57 -5.06
N ASP A 26 9.54 11.68 -4.00
CA ASP A 26 9.22 10.54 -3.13
C ASP A 26 8.71 9.34 -3.95
N GLY A 27 9.19 8.14 -3.59
CA GLY A 27 8.89 6.90 -4.30
C GLY A 27 9.79 6.58 -5.50
N TRP A 28 10.73 7.45 -5.89
CA TRP A 28 11.62 7.20 -7.03
C TRP A 28 13.10 7.11 -6.64
N GLU A 29 13.82 6.25 -7.35
CA GLU A 29 15.26 6.05 -7.21
C GLU A 29 15.95 5.88 -8.58
N GLY A 30 17.27 5.73 -8.56
CA GLY A 30 18.10 5.68 -9.75
C GLY A 30 18.78 7.00 -10.08
N THR A 31 19.71 6.97 -11.02
CA THR A 31 20.51 8.15 -11.41
C THR A 31 19.64 9.24 -12.04
N PHE A 32 18.57 8.82 -12.71
CA PHE A 32 17.62 9.67 -13.43
C PHE A 32 16.23 9.64 -12.81
N CYS A 33 16.06 9.07 -11.62
CA CYS A 33 14.76 8.87 -10.98
C CYS A 33 13.82 7.98 -11.84
N GLU A 34 14.40 7.03 -12.56
CA GLU A 34 13.73 6.17 -13.52
C GLU A 34 13.07 4.95 -12.90
N ALA A 35 13.47 4.56 -11.69
CA ALA A 35 13.02 3.35 -11.03
C ALA A 35 12.08 3.68 -9.87
N ASN A 36 10.93 3.00 -9.81
CA ASN A 36 10.05 3.06 -8.65
C ASN A 36 10.70 2.30 -7.48
N ILE A 37 10.70 2.89 -6.29
CA ILE A 37 11.14 2.21 -5.08
C ILE A 37 10.16 1.09 -4.78
N ASN A 38 10.69 -0.11 -4.53
CA ASN A 38 9.86 -1.27 -4.22
C ASN A 38 9.36 -1.23 -2.77
N ASP A 39 8.15 -0.72 -2.57
CA ASP A 39 7.47 -0.60 -1.28
C ASP A 39 7.04 -1.97 -0.72
N CYS A 40 6.98 -3.00 -1.57
CA CYS A 40 6.73 -4.38 -1.17
C CYS A 40 7.96 -5.12 -0.63
N SER A 41 9.16 -4.54 -0.71
CA SER A 41 10.42 -5.20 -0.32
C SER A 41 10.46 -5.66 1.14
N LYS A 42 9.70 -4.99 2.03
CA LYS A 42 9.59 -5.33 3.45
C LYS A 42 8.43 -6.29 3.77
N SER A 43 7.73 -6.79 2.75
CA SER A 43 6.55 -7.66 2.90
C SER A 43 5.49 -7.08 3.85
N PRO A 44 4.93 -5.89 3.56
CA PRO A 44 4.00 -5.21 4.46
C PRO A 44 2.63 -5.91 4.58
N CYS A 45 2.29 -6.82 3.67
CA CYS A 45 1.02 -7.55 3.69
C CYS A 45 1.08 -8.78 4.58
N HIS A 46 0.13 -8.89 5.50
CA HIS A 46 0.01 -9.99 6.44
C HIS A 46 -0.99 -11.05 5.98
N ASN A 47 -1.04 -12.17 6.70
CA ASN A 47 -2.05 -13.23 6.55
C ASN A 47 -2.19 -13.79 5.12
N GLY A 48 -1.07 -13.82 4.40
CA GLY A 48 -1.01 -14.33 3.04
C GLY A 48 -1.60 -13.38 1.98
N GLY A 49 -1.77 -12.09 2.30
CA GLY A 49 -2.10 -11.07 1.30
C GLY A 49 -0.97 -10.87 0.29
N THR A 50 -1.32 -10.54 -0.95
CA THR A 50 -0.37 -10.29 -2.04
C THR A 50 -0.06 -8.79 -2.12
N CYS A 51 1.22 -8.43 -2.05
CA CYS A 51 1.65 -7.05 -2.18
C CYS A 51 1.78 -6.64 -3.65
N ARG A 52 1.23 -5.48 -3.99
CA ARG A 52 1.43 -4.78 -5.26
C ARG A 52 2.13 -3.47 -4.98
N ASP A 53 3.27 -3.28 -5.64
CA ASP A 53 4.08 -2.08 -5.56
C ASP A 53 3.36 -0.89 -6.22
N LEU A 54 3.38 0.28 -5.60
CA LEU A 54 2.86 1.53 -6.13
C LEU A 54 3.93 2.63 -5.95
N VAL A 55 3.64 3.85 -6.42
CA VAL A 55 4.57 4.97 -6.26
C VAL A 55 4.42 5.56 -4.87
N ASN A 56 5.47 5.43 -4.04
CA ASN A 56 5.51 5.91 -2.66
C ASN A 56 4.38 5.31 -1.79
N ASP A 57 3.90 4.12 -2.15
CA ASP A 57 2.88 3.38 -1.43
C ASP A 57 2.85 1.92 -1.89
N PHE A 58 2.02 1.11 -1.25
CA PHE A 58 1.74 -0.25 -1.66
C PHE A 58 0.25 -0.56 -1.51
N PHE A 59 -0.19 -1.58 -2.25
CA PHE A 59 -1.52 -2.14 -2.10
C PHE A 59 -1.43 -3.61 -1.71
N CYS A 60 -2.10 -3.99 -0.62
CA CYS A 60 -2.25 -5.38 -0.23
C CYS A 60 -3.59 -5.93 -0.72
N GLU A 61 -3.53 -6.91 -1.61
CA GLU A 61 -4.68 -7.71 -2.01
C GLU A 61 -4.91 -8.78 -0.94
N CYS A 62 -5.85 -8.50 -0.04
CA CYS A 62 -6.14 -9.37 1.11
C CYS A 62 -6.88 -10.63 0.68
N LYS A 63 -6.58 -11.75 1.36
CA LYS A 63 -7.38 -12.97 1.26
C LYS A 63 -8.72 -12.77 1.96
N ASN A 64 -9.72 -13.58 1.57
CA ASN A 64 -11.03 -13.61 2.20
C ASN A 64 -10.91 -13.71 3.73
N GLY A 65 -11.70 -12.89 4.43
CA GLY A 65 -11.68 -12.81 5.90
C GLY A 65 -10.62 -11.86 6.48
N TRP A 66 -9.82 -11.17 5.65
CA TRP A 66 -8.87 -10.15 6.09
C TRP A 66 -9.11 -8.81 5.38
N LYS A 67 -8.86 -7.72 6.10
CA LYS A 67 -9.01 -6.34 5.63
C LYS A 67 -7.95 -5.40 6.20
N GLY A 68 -8.01 -4.16 5.72
CA GLY A 68 -7.10 -3.07 6.08
C GLY A 68 -5.88 -2.99 5.17
N LYS A 69 -5.14 -1.88 5.25
CA LYS A 69 -4.00 -1.58 4.35
C LYS A 69 -2.96 -2.69 4.29
N THR A 70 -2.76 -3.41 5.38
CA THR A 70 -1.77 -4.48 5.51
C THR A 70 -2.39 -5.87 5.71
N CYS A 71 -3.71 -6.03 5.52
CA CYS A 71 -4.44 -7.29 5.77
C CYS A 71 -4.27 -7.85 7.19
N HIS A 72 -4.02 -6.99 8.17
CA HIS A 72 -3.79 -7.39 9.55
C HIS A 72 -5.10 -7.61 10.33
N SER A 73 -6.20 -6.97 9.91
CA SER A 73 -7.47 -7.03 10.62
C SER A 73 -8.37 -8.10 10.01
N ARG A 74 -9.11 -8.85 10.83
CA ARG A 74 -10.15 -9.75 10.34
C ARG A 74 -11.27 -8.93 9.74
N ASP A 75 -11.81 -9.41 8.62
CA ASP A 75 -13.05 -8.86 8.11
C ASP A 75 -14.20 -9.29 9.02
N SER A 76 -15.07 -8.35 9.36
CA SER A 76 -16.14 -8.61 10.32
C SER A 76 -17.24 -9.35 9.58
N GLN A 77 -17.75 -10.42 10.16
CA GLN A 77 -18.92 -11.11 9.63
C GLN A 77 -20.22 -10.48 10.14
N CYS A 78 -20.12 -9.47 11.00
CA CYS A 78 -21.23 -8.69 11.49
C CYS A 78 -21.52 -7.47 10.59
N ASP A 79 -22.74 -7.43 10.07
CA ASP A 79 -23.38 -6.24 9.51
C ASP A 79 -24.69 -5.93 10.26
N GLU A 80 -25.34 -4.82 9.91
CA GLU A 80 -26.60 -4.40 10.56
C GLU A 80 -27.75 -5.41 10.41
N ALA A 81 -27.69 -6.31 9.43
CA ALA A 81 -28.73 -7.29 9.13
C ALA A 81 -28.38 -8.72 9.58
N THR A 82 -27.17 -8.94 10.08
CA THR A 82 -26.65 -10.28 10.39
C THR A 82 -27.45 -10.96 11.50
N CYS A 83 -27.93 -10.19 12.47
CA CYS A 83 -28.74 -10.70 13.59
C CYS A 83 -30.16 -10.14 13.54
N ASN A 84 -31.14 -11.04 13.40
CA ASN A 84 -32.56 -10.68 13.36
C ASN A 84 -33.12 -10.33 14.74
N ASN A 85 -34.28 -9.67 14.77
CA ASN A 85 -35.06 -9.36 15.98
C ASN A 85 -34.31 -8.50 17.03
N GLY A 86 -33.34 -7.67 16.58
CA GLY A 86 -32.57 -6.79 17.47
C GLY A 86 -31.44 -7.47 18.24
N GLY A 87 -31.05 -8.69 17.85
CA GLY A 87 -29.89 -9.37 18.43
C GLY A 87 -28.58 -8.61 18.15
N THR A 88 -27.66 -8.63 19.11
CA THR A 88 -26.31 -8.05 18.94
C THR A 88 -25.38 -9.08 18.29
N CYS A 89 -24.67 -8.67 17.24
CA CYS A 89 -23.68 -9.50 16.56
C CYS A 89 -22.29 -9.36 17.18
N TYR A 90 -21.59 -10.48 17.34
CA TYR A 90 -20.21 -10.55 17.79
C TYR A 90 -19.40 -11.45 16.86
N ASP A 91 -18.20 -11.01 16.46
CA ASP A 91 -17.27 -11.85 15.72
C ASP A 91 -16.63 -12.89 16.68
N GLU A 92 -16.67 -14.17 16.32
CA GLU A 92 -16.08 -15.31 17.04
C GLU A 92 -15.14 -16.09 16.12
N GLY A 93 -13.95 -15.51 15.86
CA GLY A 93 -12.94 -16.12 14.99
C GLY A 93 -13.22 -15.92 13.49
N ASP A 94 -13.58 -17.00 12.80
CA ASP A 94 -13.99 -17.01 11.38
C ASP A 94 -15.53 -17.10 11.21
N VAL A 95 -16.28 -17.05 12.32
CA VAL A 95 -17.74 -17.09 12.35
C VAL A 95 -18.28 -15.94 13.20
N PHE A 96 -19.57 -15.61 13.06
CA PHE A 96 -20.27 -14.68 13.95
C PHE A 96 -21.20 -15.39 14.92
N LYS A 97 -21.54 -14.70 16.00
CA LYS A 97 -22.53 -15.11 16.99
C LYS A 97 -23.53 -14.00 17.23
N CYS A 98 -24.82 -14.34 17.20
CA CYS A 98 -25.89 -13.44 17.64
C CYS A 98 -26.24 -13.72 19.10
N MET A 99 -26.35 -12.67 19.90
CA MET A 99 -26.91 -12.73 21.25
C MET A 99 -28.19 -11.90 21.31
N CYS A 100 -29.22 -12.47 21.94
CA CYS A 100 -30.49 -11.79 22.18
C CYS A 100 -30.40 -10.77 23.31
#